data_AF-A0AAU5RW59-F1
#
_entry.id   AF-A0AAU5RW59-F1
#
_cell.length_a   1.000
_cell.length_b   1.000
_cell.length_c   1.000
_cell.angle_alpha   90.00
_cell.angle_beta   90.00
_cell.angle_gamma   90.00
#
_symmetry.space_group_name_H-M   'P 1'
#
loop_
_entity.id
_entity.type
_entity.pdbx_description
1 polymer ?
#
loop_
_entity_poly.entity_id
_entity_poly.type
_entity_poly.pdbx_seq_one_letter_code
_entity_poly.pdbx_strand_id
1 'polypeptide(L)'
;MNDASPNSATPHAGSDVPGSQQTGPQDAGADETTTRLLLAAASLPADAGELALLTAQYPRRRADVDALYAVPAARYADPALRFRAGATIEEWARPAAG
;
A
#
# COMPACT_ATOMS: atom_id res chain seq x y z
N MET A 1 35.72 14.72 -44.12
CA MET A 1 36.19 14.84 -42.72
C MET A 1 35.19 15.72 -42.00
N ASN A 2 34.43 15.13 -41.07
CA ASN A 2 33.56 15.85 -40.14
C ASN A 2 34.41 16.31 -38.96
N ASP A 3 34.24 17.56 -38.52
CA ASP A 3 34.44 18.01 -37.13
C ASP A 3 33.73 19.37 -37.01
N ALA A 4 32.48 19.37 -36.53
CA ALA A 4 32.13 19.55 -35.13
C ALA A 4 32.15 21.02 -34.72
N SER A 5 31.01 21.69 -35.00
CA SER A 5 30.61 22.94 -34.35
C SER A 5 30.37 22.66 -32.86
N PRO A 6 30.97 23.40 -31.91
CA PRO A 6 30.74 23.16 -30.49
C PRO A 6 29.35 23.68 -30.11
N ASN A 7 28.40 22.76 -30.03
CA ASN A 7 27.07 23.03 -29.53
C ASN A 7 27.19 23.50 -28.07
N SER A 8 26.71 24.71 -27.80
CA SER A 8 26.72 25.32 -26.48
C SER A 8 25.94 24.44 -25.51
N ALA A 9 26.66 23.82 -24.58
CA ALA A 9 26.05 23.09 -23.47
C ALA A 9 25.36 24.10 -22.55
N THR A 10 24.06 24.28 -22.73
CA THR A 10 23.19 24.86 -21.70
C THR A 10 23.26 23.93 -20.49
N PRO A 11 23.72 24.38 -19.32
CA PRO A 11 23.56 23.58 -18.11
C PRO A 11 22.07 23.45 -17.87
N HIS A 12 21.56 22.21 -17.90
CA HIS A 12 20.26 21.90 -17.32
C HIS A 12 20.35 22.24 -15.84
N ALA A 13 19.94 23.46 -15.51
CA ALA A 13 19.63 23.90 -14.17
C ALA A 13 18.81 22.79 -13.53
N GLY A 14 19.31 22.29 -12.40
CA GLY A 14 18.73 21.17 -11.69
C GLY A 14 17.22 21.34 -11.61
N SER A 15 16.51 20.34 -12.12
CA SER A 15 15.15 20.10 -11.68
C SER A 15 15.25 19.77 -10.19
N ASP A 16 15.30 20.82 -9.36
CA ASP A 16 14.85 20.79 -7.98
C ASP A 16 13.38 20.42 -8.05
N VAL A 17 13.13 19.12 -8.15
CA VAL A 17 11.88 18.52 -7.75
C VAL A 17 11.91 18.68 -6.24
N PRO A 18 11.11 19.58 -5.62
CA PRO A 18 10.83 19.41 -4.22
C PRO A 18 10.14 18.06 -4.12
N GLY A 19 10.89 17.07 -3.67
CA GLY A 19 10.36 15.88 -3.04
C GLY A 19 9.56 16.36 -1.85
N SER A 20 8.30 16.73 -2.08
CA SER A 20 7.26 16.69 -1.09
C SER A 20 6.98 15.22 -0.81
N GLN A 21 7.96 14.54 -0.22
CA GLN A 21 7.65 13.50 0.74
C GLN A 21 6.79 14.22 1.76
N GLN A 22 5.48 14.02 1.65
CA GLN A 22 4.53 14.42 2.66
C GLN A 22 4.86 13.61 3.90
N THR A 23 5.85 14.07 4.65
CA THR A 23 6.12 13.67 6.01
C THR A 23 4.88 14.06 6.81
N GLY A 24 4.20 13.07 7.40
CA GLY A 24 2.99 13.27 8.20
C GLY A 24 3.17 14.36 9.27
N PRO A 25 2.06 14.97 9.67
CA PRO A 25 1.40 14.45 10.85
C PRO A 25 -0.14 14.43 10.75
N GLN A 26 -0.80 13.59 11.56
CA GLN A 26 -2.23 13.62 11.96
C GLN A 26 -3.21 12.61 11.32
N ASP A 27 -2.93 11.32 11.43
CA ASP A 27 -4.00 10.34 11.73
C ASP A 27 -4.42 10.56 13.20
N ALA A 28 -5.12 11.66 13.48
CA ALA A 28 -5.97 11.69 14.66
C ALA A 28 -7.04 10.63 14.40
N GLY A 29 -7.07 9.58 15.23
CA GLY A 29 -7.77 8.32 14.94
C GLY A 29 -9.05 8.51 14.14
N ALA A 30 -9.14 7.83 12.99
CA ALA A 30 -10.14 8.11 11.96
C ALA A 30 -11.49 8.48 12.56
N ASP A 31 -11.87 9.71 12.30
CA ASP A 31 -13.19 10.17 12.56
C ASP A 31 -14.19 9.46 11.64
N GLU A 32 -15.46 9.64 11.93
CA GLU A 32 -16.56 9.07 11.16
C GLU A 32 -16.49 9.44 9.67
N THR A 33 -15.98 10.64 9.36
CA THR A 33 -15.74 11.13 7.99
C THR A 33 -14.83 10.19 7.22
N THR A 34 -13.68 9.84 7.80
CA THR A 34 -12.69 8.95 7.18
C THR A 34 -13.28 7.56 6.95
N THR A 35 -14.01 7.03 7.95
CA THR A 35 -14.65 5.71 7.83
C THR A 35 -15.70 5.69 6.70
N ARG A 36 -16.50 6.76 6.55
CA ARG A 36 -17.45 6.90 5.43
C ARG A 36 -16.77 6.95 4.07
N LEU A 37 -15.67 7.68 3.95
CA LEU A 37 -14.92 7.78 2.68
C LEU A 37 -14.38 6.41 2.25
N LEU A 38 -13.86 5.63 3.19
CA LEU A 38 -13.35 4.28 2.92
C LEU A 38 -14.47 3.31 2.51
N LEU A 39 -15.61 3.34 3.20
CA LEU A 39 -16.77 2.54 2.85
C LEU A 39 -17.32 2.91 1.46
N ALA A 40 -17.38 4.21 1.15
CA ALA A 40 -17.79 4.70 -0.17
C ALA A 40 -16.83 4.22 -1.27
N ALA A 41 -15.52 4.30 -1.05
CA ALA A 41 -14.52 3.79 -2.00
C ALA A 41 -14.65 2.28 -2.23
N ALA A 42 -15.01 1.52 -1.19
CA ALA A 42 -15.26 0.08 -1.29
C ALA A 42 -16.66 -0.27 -1.83
N SER A 43 -17.52 0.72 -2.10
CA SER A 43 -18.94 0.52 -2.45
C SER A 43 -19.70 -0.34 -1.43
N LEU A 44 -19.35 -0.22 -0.13
CA LEU A 44 -19.96 -0.96 0.95
C LEU A 44 -21.00 -0.08 1.68
N PRO A 45 -22.27 -0.51 1.78
CA PRO A 45 -23.21 0.14 2.67
C PRO A 45 -22.85 -0.19 4.13
N ALA A 46 -23.15 0.72 5.04
CA ALA A 46 -23.09 0.48 6.47
C ALA A 46 -24.25 1.21 7.16
N ASP A 47 -24.90 0.55 8.12
CA ASP A 47 -25.86 1.23 8.99
C ASP A 47 -25.16 2.08 10.06
N ALA A 48 -25.94 2.82 10.86
CA ALA A 48 -25.38 3.72 11.88
C ALA A 48 -24.62 2.98 13.00
N GLY A 49 -25.05 1.77 13.36
CA GLY A 49 -24.39 0.95 14.37
C GLY A 49 -23.07 0.38 13.85
N GLU A 50 -23.07 -0.13 12.61
CA GLU A 50 -21.88 -0.59 11.92
C GLU A 50 -20.86 0.54 11.75
N LEU A 51 -21.32 1.73 11.34
CA LEU A 51 -20.45 2.90 11.19
C LEU A 51 -19.81 3.31 12.52
N ALA A 52 -20.57 3.31 13.62
CA ALA A 52 -20.05 3.62 14.95
C ALA A 52 -18.99 2.60 15.40
N LEU A 53 -19.25 1.30 15.19
CA LEU A 53 -18.30 0.24 15.52
C LEU A 53 -17.03 0.30 14.67
N LEU A 54 -17.16 0.52 13.36
CA LEU A 54 -16.03 0.63 12.45
C LEU A 54 -15.17 1.84 12.78
N THR A 55 -15.80 3.00 13.05
CA THR A 55 -15.11 4.22 13.48
C THR A 55 -14.33 4.00 14.78
N ALA A 56 -14.96 3.37 15.77
CA ALA A 56 -14.31 3.09 17.05
C ALA A 56 -13.12 2.11 16.94
N GLN A 57 -13.19 1.14 16.01
CA GLN A 57 -12.15 0.12 15.84
C GLN A 57 -11.03 0.54 14.89
N TYR A 58 -11.29 1.49 13.98
CA TYR A 58 -10.37 1.87 12.93
C TYR A 58 -8.98 2.26 13.43
N PRO A 59 -8.82 3.10 14.48
CA PRO A 59 -7.48 3.54 14.92
C PRO A 59 -6.58 2.37 15.30
N ARG A 60 -7.12 1.37 16.01
CA ARG A 60 -6.37 0.16 16.37
C ARG A 60 -6.02 -0.68 15.14
N ARG A 61 -7.00 -0.92 14.25
CA ARG A 61 -6.77 -1.68 13.02
C ARG A 61 -5.71 -1.02 12.14
N ARG A 62 -5.71 0.31 12.06
CA ARG A 62 -4.71 1.09 11.33
C ARG A 62 -3.31 0.91 11.93
N ALA A 63 -3.18 1.06 13.25
CA ALA A 63 -1.91 0.84 13.95
C ALA A 63 -1.37 -0.59 13.78
N ASP A 64 -2.25 -1.59 13.83
CA ASP A 64 -1.88 -2.99 13.63
C ASP A 64 -1.35 -3.22 12.20
N VAL A 65 -1.96 -2.60 11.18
CA VAL A 65 -1.47 -2.65 9.79
C VAL A 65 -0.13 -1.93 9.64
N ASP A 66 -0.01 -0.73 10.21
CA ASP A 66 1.23 0.05 10.12
C ASP A 66 2.40 -0.69 10.80
N ALA A 67 2.14 -1.42 11.89
CA ALA A 67 3.13 -2.25 12.57
C ALA A 67 3.68 -3.37 11.68
N LEU A 68 2.90 -3.92 10.74
CA LEU A 68 3.38 -4.93 9.78
C LEU A 68 4.46 -4.36 8.85
N TYR A 69 4.36 -3.08 8.49
CA TYR A 69 5.30 -2.40 7.60
C TYR A 69 6.48 -1.77 8.34
N ALA A 70 6.39 -1.60 9.67
CA ALA A 70 7.47 -1.06 10.48
C ALA A 70 8.67 -2.03 10.64
N VAL A 71 8.51 -3.30 10.28
CA VAL A 71 9.55 -4.33 10.40
C VAL A 71 10.56 -4.21 9.24
N PRO A 72 11.85 -3.88 9.47
CA PRO A 72 12.83 -3.73 8.39
C PRO A 72 12.98 -4.98 7.52
N ALA A 73 12.80 -6.17 8.11
CA ALA A 73 12.82 -7.44 7.40
C ALA A 73 11.61 -7.64 6.46
N ALA A 74 10.47 -6.97 6.71
CA ALA A 74 9.31 -7.02 5.82
C ALA A 74 9.58 -6.39 4.46
N ARG A 75 10.57 -5.48 4.37
CA ARG A 75 11.01 -4.85 3.11
C ARG A 75 11.51 -5.85 2.06
N TYR A 76 12.05 -6.98 2.50
CA TYR A 76 12.57 -8.05 1.65
C TYR A 76 11.84 -9.37 1.85
N ALA A 77 10.76 -9.36 2.64
CA ALA A 77 9.93 -10.54 2.78
C ALA A 77 9.31 -10.84 1.42
N ASP A 78 9.57 -12.04 0.91
CA ASP A 78 8.84 -12.54 -0.24
C ASP A 78 7.36 -12.62 0.17
N PRO A 79 6.41 -11.96 -0.55
CA PRO A 79 5.00 -12.13 -0.26
C PRO A 79 4.70 -13.63 -0.21
N ALA A 80 4.19 -14.09 0.95
CA ALA A 80 4.04 -15.51 1.28
C ALA A 80 3.24 -16.30 0.23
N LEU A 81 2.47 -15.60 -0.61
CA LEU A 81 1.73 -16.15 -1.74
C LEU A 81 2.24 -15.56 -3.06
N ARG A 82 3.37 -16.07 -3.56
CA ARG A 82 3.61 -16.03 -5.01
C ARG A 82 2.69 -17.06 -5.65
N PHE A 83 1.72 -16.59 -6.43
CA PHE A 83 1.01 -17.48 -7.34
C PHE A 83 2.03 -18.14 -8.28
N ARG A 84 2.14 -19.46 -8.19
CA ARG A 84 2.94 -20.26 -9.13
C ARG A 84 1.96 -21.10 -9.92
N ALA A 85 1.80 -20.80 -11.21
CA ALA A 85 0.83 -21.47 -12.09
C ALA A 85 0.98 -23.01 -12.16
N GLY A 86 2.18 -23.53 -11.87
CA GLY A 86 2.45 -24.97 -11.79
C GLY A 86 2.46 -25.56 -10.38
N ALA A 87 2.21 -24.77 -9.33
CA ALA A 87 2.14 -25.29 -7.97
C ALA A 87 0.80 -26.00 -7.76
N THR A 88 0.86 -27.29 -7.48
CA THR A 88 -0.30 -28.08 -7.06
C THR A 88 -0.37 -28.03 -5.54
N ILE A 89 -1.55 -27.76 -4.97
CA ILE A 89 -1.78 -27.93 -3.54
C ILE A 89 -1.80 -29.44 -3.29
N GLU A 90 -0.74 -29.99 -2.69
CA GLU A 90 -0.58 -31.44 -2.47
C GLU A 90 -1.74 -32.06 -1.70
N GLU A 91 -2.37 -31.28 -0.81
CA GLU A 91 -3.55 -31.68 -0.04
C GLU A 91 -4.76 -31.99 -0.95
N TRP A 92 -4.91 -31.28 -2.07
CA TRP A 92 -6.02 -31.47 -3.02
C TRP A 92 -5.70 -32.50 -4.11
N ALA A 93 -4.42 -32.83 -4.29
CA ALA A 93 -3.94 -33.81 -5.27
C ALA A 93 -3.93 -35.25 -4.70
N ARG A 94 -4.20 -35.43 -3.40
CA ARG A 94 -4.21 -36.74 -2.76
C ARG A 94 -5.47 -37.52 -3.16
N PRO A 95 -5.35 -38.73 -3.73
CA PRO A 95 -6.50 -39.59 -3.94
C PRO A 95 -7.14 -39.93 -2.59
N ALA A 96 -8.48 -39.94 -2.52
CA ALA A 96 -9.17 -40.46 -1.36
C ALA A 96 -8.68 -41.89 -1.09
N ALA A 97 -8.24 -42.18 0.14
CA ALA A 97 -7.86 -43.53 0.52
C ALA A 97 -9.09 -44.44 0.35
N GLY A 98 -9.01 -45.38 -0.58
CA GLY A 98 -10.00 -46.44 -0.78
C GLY A 98 -9.87 -47.56 0.23
#